data_AF-A0A939WJV4-F1
#
_entry.id   AF-A0A939WJV4-F1
#
_cell.length_a   1.000
_cell.length_b   1.000
_cell.length_c   1.000
_cell.angle_alpha   90.00
_cell.angle_beta   90.00
_cell.angle_gamma   90.00
#
_symmetry.space_group_name_H-M   'P 1'
#
loop_
_entity.id
_entity.type
_entity.pdbx_description
1 polymer ?
#
loop_
_entity_poly.entity_id
_entity_poly.type
_entity_poly.pdbx_seq_one_letter_code
_entity_poly.pdbx_strand_id
1 'polypeptide(L)'
;MDCANGTCPLPASGETTLSVVSPVPETAVKPMAAAPRLESLDGKTIALVGGSFMANVTHPELKRLILAEFPTAKVYLLSEIGSAGPWPRPGVVRREKDEFQRKLKEFKVDAVVSGNGGCGLCTPKETGSCIAAEALGIPSVMIAAPGFVKQAKSAAASAGLSSLCVAEYPGAFASQTREELLTNTRKVLWPQIKAGLTAKTGDDTHPTVDGPMANDDHTISGTFAEIQYIFLDSGWTDGLPIIPPTEDAVTEFLKFTDLPPDHSLGAIPPAQRAVTVRHVAANGAMAGCPPEFMPLLIAFVEAMKVGDFRRPLASTHAWTPYCWLNGPVARQLGFDCGQGEINEPKNAVLGRFLNLAMLNLGGYRVKENRMGTFGYLMPWCLVEDEAAALKIGWKPWHVQQGYSRDDSTLTAASAINWGNNLVPATSDGEKIKDMIAWDAVEKSQMAVASGMPCTYRVFLLTEGVARDLARTYSSKDALCRAVEETARIPLGARAFANYWGNPGSAFDPNRYSIRMHERRIDRNEGANETPTPPWLEWTGTRSMETVPAMAEGKSAFLVTGDPSRNKELCIPGGGFATIKIQLPKAWDELMSERGYEPLAKFRLLAL
;
A
#
# COMPACT_ATOMS: atom_id res chain seq x y z
N MET A 1 -18.20 -26.36 -44.18
CA MET A 1 -18.97 -26.36 -42.93
C MET A 1 -19.84 -25.12 -42.99
N ASP A 2 -21.11 -25.29 -43.32
CA ASP A 2 -22.05 -24.18 -43.54
C ASP A 2 -22.68 -23.76 -42.20
N CYS A 3 -22.28 -22.61 -41.66
CA CYS A 3 -22.95 -22.00 -40.49
C CYS A 3 -24.24 -21.31 -40.98
N ALA A 4 -25.36 -22.04 -41.08
CA ALA A 4 -26.58 -21.56 -41.74
C ALA A 4 -27.33 -20.41 -41.03
N ASN A 5 -27.03 -20.05 -39.77
CA ASN A 5 -27.78 -19.05 -39.00
C ASN A 5 -26.90 -18.03 -38.23
N GLY A 6 -25.64 -17.81 -38.62
CA GLY A 6 -24.75 -16.83 -37.97
C GLY A 6 -24.32 -17.17 -36.53
N THR A 7 -24.81 -18.28 -35.96
CA THR A 7 -24.32 -18.89 -34.74
C THR A 7 -23.70 -20.23 -35.10
N CYS A 8 -22.38 -20.33 -35.02
CA CYS A 8 -21.69 -21.60 -35.15
C CYS A 8 -21.59 -22.22 -33.75
N PRO A 9 -22.24 -23.35 -33.46
CA PRO A 9 -22.12 -24.01 -32.17
C PRO A 9 -20.65 -24.42 -31.98
N LEU A 10 -20.05 -23.98 -30.87
CA LEU A 10 -18.75 -24.50 -30.45
C LEU A 10 -18.89 -26.02 -30.33
N PRO A 11 -17.97 -26.81 -30.92
CA PRO A 11 -18.00 -28.25 -30.70
C PRO A 11 -17.93 -28.49 -29.19
N ALA A 12 -18.77 -29.39 -28.68
CA ALA A 12 -18.63 -29.89 -27.32
C ALA A 12 -17.23 -30.53 -27.22
N SER A 13 -16.25 -29.76 -26.75
CA SER A 13 -14.93 -30.29 -26.48
C SER A 13 -15.07 -31.32 -25.38
N GLY A 14 -14.47 -32.50 -25.55
CA GLY A 14 -14.16 -33.35 -24.41
C GLY A 14 -13.30 -32.51 -23.46
N GLU A 15 -13.93 -31.90 -22.45
CA GLU A 15 -13.24 -30.94 -21.60
C GLU A 15 -12.17 -31.70 -20.83
N THR A 16 -10.91 -31.37 -21.13
CA THR A 16 -9.76 -31.96 -20.45
C THR A 16 -9.78 -31.47 -19.01
N THR A 17 -9.90 -32.39 -18.06
CA THR A 17 -9.78 -32.07 -16.64
C THR A 17 -8.36 -31.60 -16.37
N LEU A 18 -8.23 -30.37 -15.89
CA LEU A 18 -6.99 -29.76 -15.46
C LEU A 18 -6.83 -29.99 -13.96
N SER A 19 -5.58 -30.11 -13.53
CA SER A 19 -5.17 -30.18 -12.14
C SER A 19 -4.27 -28.97 -11.86
N VAL A 20 -4.65 -28.14 -10.88
CA VAL A 20 -4.01 -26.84 -10.64
C VAL A 20 -3.50 -26.69 -9.21
N VAL A 21 -2.39 -25.97 -9.09
CA VAL A 21 -1.75 -25.60 -7.83
C VAL A 21 -2.52 -24.47 -7.16
N SER A 22 -2.74 -24.57 -5.85
CA SER A 22 -3.27 -23.45 -5.07
C SER A 22 -2.35 -22.22 -5.17
N PRO A 23 -2.85 -21.05 -5.60
CA PRO A 23 -2.05 -19.83 -5.68
C PRO A 23 -1.95 -19.09 -4.34
N VAL A 24 -2.68 -19.54 -3.32
CA VAL A 24 -2.78 -18.89 -2.01
C VAL A 24 -2.05 -19.73 -0.95
N PRO A 25 -0.96 -19.22 -0.36
CA PRO A 25 -0.30 -19.88 0.77
C PRO A 25 -1.11 -19.81 2.06
N GLU A 26 -0.79 -20.73 2.97
CA GLU A 26 -1.27 -20.72 4.36
C GLU A 26 -0.75 -19.52 5.17
N THR A 27 -1.38 -19.27 6.32
CA THR A 27 -0.92 -18.24 7.25
C THR A 27 0.33 -18.68 8.02
N ALA A 28 1.32 -17.79 8.16
CA ALA A 28 2.50 -18.05 8.98
C ALA A 28 2.28 -17.72 10.48
N VAL A 29 1.07 -17.30 10.85
CA VAL A 29 0.77 -16.74 12.18
C VAL A 29 0.08 -17.78 13.06
N LYS A 30 0.56 -17.88 14.30
CA LYS A 30 0.00 -18.80 15.29
C LYS A 30 -1.34 -18.28 15.80
N PRO A 31 -2.35 -19.15 15.98
CA PRO A 31 -3.61 -18.77 16.60
C PRO A 31 -3.43 -18.26 18.03
N MET A 32 -4.25 -17.28 18.40
CA MET A 32 -4.37 -16.66 19.71
C MET A 32 -5.85 -16.64 20.08
N ALA A 33 -6.18 -17.26 21.21
CA ALA A 33 -7.54 -17.26 21.74
C ALA A 33 -7.94 -15.86 22.23
N ALA A 34 -9.20 -15.50 22.04
CA ALA A 34 -9.77 -14.31 22.65
C ALA A 34 -9.81 -14.45 24.19
N ALA A 35 -9.57 -13.34 24.88
CA ALA A 35 -9.62 -13.26 26.33
C ALA A 35 -11.07 -13.43 26.84
N PRO A 36 -11.24 -14.07 28.02
CA PRO A 36 -12.55 -14.23 28.62
C PRO A 36 -13.20 -12.87 28.90
N ARG A 37 -14.50 -12.77 28.60
CA ARG A 37 -15.28 -11.56 28.87
C ARG A 37 -15.62 -11.45 30.34
N LEU A 38 -15.82 -10.21 30.81
CA LEU A 38 -16.05 -9.91 32.22
C LEU A 38 -17.50 -10.23 32.61
N GLU A 39 -17.77 -10.60 33.86
CA GLU A 39 -19.17 -10.77 34.30
C GLU A 39 -19.91 -9.44 34.47
N SER A 40 -19.18 -8.42 34.94
CA SER A 40 -19.63 -7.03 35.09
C SER A 40 -18.43 -6.08 34.96
N LEU A 41 -18.73 -4.80 34.73
CA LEU A 41 -17.76 -3.70 34.79
C LEU A 41 -17.63 -3.10 36.20
N ASP A 42 -18.43 -3.55 37.17
CA ASP A 42 -18.34 -3.11 38.57
C ASP A 42 -16.96 -3.39 39.18
N GLY A 43 -16.36 -2.36 39.77
CA GLY A 43 -15.03 -2.40 40.38
C GLY A 43 -13.89 -2.63 39.39
N LYS A 44 -14.15 -2.62 38.08
CA LYS A 44 -13.17 -2.88 37.03
C LYS A 44 -12.48 -1.62 36.55
N THR A 45 -11.24 -1.78 36.09
CA THR A 45 -10.46 -0.73 35.45
C THR A 45 -10.54 -0.87 33.93
N ILE A 46 -11.03 0.16 33.25
CA ILE A 46 -11.25 0.16 31.81
C ILE A 46 -10.36 1.22 31.16
N ALA A 47 -9.69 0.87 30.08
CA ALA A 47 -8.93 1.80 29.26
C ALA A 47 -9.68 2.12 27.96
N LEU A 48 -10.03 3.39 27.75
CA LEU A 48 -10.56 3.90 26.48
C LEU A 48 -9.41 4.56 25.71
N VAL A 49 -8.93 3.88 24.67
CA VAL A 49 -7.70 4.25 23.95
C VAL A 49 -7.96 4.44 22.46
N GLY A 50 -6.99 5.04 21.80
CA GLY A 50 -7.12 5.50 20.42
C GLY A 50 -7.59 6.96 20.34
N GLY A 51 -7.11 7.63 19.29
CA GLY A 51 -7.14 9.10 19.20
C GLY A 51 -7.62 9.65 17.86
N SER A 52 -8.16 8.79 17.02
CA SER A 52 -8.54 9.12 15.65
C SER A 52 -10.06 9.23 15.48
N PHE A 53 -10.51 9.94 14.44
CA PHE A 53 -11.92 10.01 14.01
C PHE A 53 -12.90 10.40 15.13
N MET A 54 -12.75 11.62 15.67
CA MET A 54 -13.63 12.18 16.70
C MET A 54 -13.66 11.40 18.02
N ALA A 55 -12.56 10.69 18.34
CA ALA A 55 -12.35 10.07 19.66
C ALA A 55 -12.45 11.09 20.81
N ASN A 56 -12.12 12.36 20.56
CA ASN A 56 -12.26 13.47 21.52
C ASN A 56 -13.73 13.79 21.90
N VAL A 57 -14.71 13.26 21.16
CA VAL A 57 -16.14 13.38 21.50
C VAL A 57 -16.66 12.05 22.05
N THR A 58 -16.40 10.95 21.33
CA THR A 58 -16.94 9.63 21.66
C THR A 58 -16.37 9.05 22.96
N HIS A 59 -15.05 9.13 23.20
CA HIS A 59 -14.42 8.49 24.35
C HIS A 59 -14.76 9.18 25.69
N PRO A 60 -14.80 10.52 25.79
CA PRO A 60 -15.32 11.18 26.98
C PRO A 60 -16.78 10.84 27.29
N GLU A 61 -17.62 10.71 26.26
CA GLU A 61 -19.02 10.31 26.46
C GLU A 61 -19.14 8.85 26.90
N LEU A 62 -18.34 7.93 26.34
CA LEU A 62 -18.24 6.55 26.81
C LEU A 62 -17.80 6.48 28.28
N LYS A 63 -16.79 7.27 28.67
CA LYS A 63 -16.36 7.37 30.07
C LYS A 63 -17.51 7.82 30.98
N ARG A 64 -18.29 8.82 30.55
CA ARG A 64 -19.46 9.31 31.29
C ARG A 64 -20.53 8.21 31.44
N LEU A 65 -20.82 7.46 30.38
CA LEU A 65 -21.80 6.38 30.37
C LEU A 65 -21.36 5.22 31.28
N ILE A 66 -20.11 4.78 31.17
CA ILE A 66 -19.53 3.73 32.02
C ILE A 66 -19.67 4.11 33.50
N LEU A 67 -19.25 5.31 33.89
CA LEU A 67 -19.28 5.74 35.30
C LEU A 67 -20.71 6.03 35.80
N ALA A 68 -21.65 6.35 34.92
CA ALA A 68 -23.05 6.50 35.29
C ALA A 68 -23.72 5.15 35.58
N GLU A 69 -23.38 4.11 34.82
CA GLU A 69 -23.96 2.78 34.96
C GLU A 69 -23.20 1.90 35.97
N PHE A 70 -21.87 2.08 36.06
CA PHE A 70 -20.96 1.36 36.96
C PHE A 70 -20.11 2.36 37.77
N PRO A 71 -20.67 2.98 38.83
CA PRO A 71 -19.99 4.05 39.57
C PRO A 71 -18.70 3.62 40.27
N THR A 72 -18.51 2.31 40.48
CA THR A 72 -17.32 1.72 41.10
C THR A 72 -16.20 1.44 40.09
N ALA A 73 -16.46 1.56 38.79
CA ALA A 73 -15.46 1.36 37.75
C ALA A 73 -14.44 2.51 37.72
N LYS A 74 -13.22 2.21 37.27
CA LYS A 74 -12.17 3.20 37.00
C LYS A 74 -11.94 3.31 35.50
N VAL A 75 -11.95 4.52 34.95
CA VAL A 75 -11.79 4.71 33.49
C VAL A 75 -10.62 5.63 33.17
N TYR A 76 -9.63 5.08 32.46
CA TYR A 76 -8.47 5.81 31.94
C TYR A 76 -8.63 6.11 30.44
N LEU A 77 -8.10 7.25 30.01
CA LEU A 77 -8.13 7.67 28.61
C LEU A 77 -6.75 7.50 27.93
N LEU A 78 -6.72 7.70 26.61
CA LEU A 78 -5.52 7.64 25.77
C LEU A 78 -4.31 8.40 26.37
N SER A 79 -4.52 9.60 26.95
CA SER A 79 -3.42 10.42 27.50
C SER A 79 -2.71 9.77 28.69
N GLU A 80 -3.37 8.84 29.37
CA GLU A 80 -2.86 8.17 30.56
C GLU A 80 -2.18 6.84 30.17
N ILE A 81 -2.85 6.03 29.35
CA ILE A 81 -2.40 4.66 28.99
C ILE A 81 -1.55 4.63 27.70
N GLY A 82 -1.80 5.51 26.74
CA GLY A 82 -1.21 5.46 25.40
C GLY A 82 -1.90 4.45 24.47
N SER A 83 -1.23 4.05 23.39
CA SER A 83 -1.74 3.09 22.38
C SER A 83 -0.62 2.19 21.89
N ALA A 84 -0.91 0.92 21.56
CA ALA A 84 0.09 0.00 20.98
C ALA A 84 0.46 0.38 19.53
N GLY A 85 -0.47 1.01 18.81
CA GLY A 85 -0.40 1.16 17.36
C GLY A 85 -0.52 -0.18 16.63
N PRO A 86 -0.12 -0.29 15.35
CA PRO A 86 -0.29 -1.52 14.60
C PRO A 86 0.46 -2.69 15.23
N TRP A 87 -0.19 -3.87 15.25
CA TRP A 87 0.44 -5.09 15.72
C TRP A 87 1.68 -5.42 14.87
N PRO A 88 2.82 -5.74 15.49
CA PRO A 88 4.03 -6.05 14.73
C PRO A 88 3.89 -7.38 13.97
N ARG A 89 4.64 -7.50 12.88
CA ARG A 89 4.77 -8.76 12.14
C ARG A 89 5.59 -9.77 12.97
N PRO A 90 5.47 -11.07 12.68
CA PRO A 90 6.35 -12.07 13.27
C PRO A 90 7.83 -11.67 13.15
N GLY A 91 8.58 -11.79 14.26
CA GLY A 91 10.00 -11.43 14.32
C GLY A 91 10.32 -9.94 14.48
N VAL A 92 9.32 -9.04 14.47
CA VAL A 92 9.53 -7.59 14.66
C VAL A 92 9.12 -7.18 16.07
N VAL A 93 10.01 -6.49 16.79
CA VAL A 93 9.71 -5.91 18.10
C VAL A 93 9.25 -4.47 17.93
N ARG A 94 8.21 -4.06 18.68
CA ARG A 94 7.67 -2.70 18.64
C ARG A 94 7.53 -2.13 20.04
N ARG A 95 8.37 -1.15 20.36
CA ARG A 95 8.45 -0.53 21.69
C ARG A 95 7.12 0.01 22.18
N GLU A 96 6.34 0.65 21.32
CA GLU A 96 5.03 1.21 21.70
C GLU A 96 4.05 0.13 22.16
N LYS A 97 4.08 -1.05 21.53
CA LYS A 97 3.25 -2.20 21.91
C LYS A 97 3.69 -2.76 23.26
N ASP A 98 5.00 -2.86 23.52
CA ASP A 98 5.52 -3.33 24.81
C ASP A 98 5.24 -2.34 25.94
N GLU A 99 5.41 -1.04 25.68
CA GLU A 99 5.10 0.02 26.64
C GLU A 99 3.60 0.07 26.97
N PHE A 100 2.74 -0.07 25.96
CA PHE A 100 1.29 -0.15 26.15
C PHE A 100 0.93 -1.34 27.04
N GLN A 101 1.43 -2.54 26.74
CA GLN A 101 1.19 -3.74 27.56
C GLN A 101 1.71 -3.59 29.00
N ARG A 102 2.87 -2.95 29.19
CA ARG A 102 3.40 -2.64 30.53
C ARG A 102 2.45 -1.74 31.31
N LYS A 103 1.95 -0.66 30.67
CA LYS A 103 1.00 0.26 31.30
C LYS A 103 -0.33 -0.42 31.64
N LEU A 104 -0.86 -1.30 30.77
CA LEU A 104 -2.07 -2.07 31.10
C LEU A 104 -1.89 -2.87 32.41
N LYS A 105 -0.73 -3.49 32.62
CA LYS A 105 -0.42 -4.23 33.85
C LYS A 105 -0.24 -3.30 35.06
N GLU A 106 0.53 -2.23 34.91
CA GLU A 106 0.80 -1.25 35.98
C GLU A 106 -0.50 -0.61 36.50
N PHE A 107 -1.38 -0.24 35.58
CA PHE A 107 -2.66 0.40 35.89
C PHE A 107 -3.75 -0.62 36.25
N LYS A 108 -3.44 -1.92 36.24
CA LYS A 108 -4.35 -3.05 36.52
C LYS A 108 -5.62 -2.99 35.67
N VAL A 109 -5.45 -2.76 34.37
CA VAL A 109 -6.57 -2.67 33.42
C VAL A 109 -7.20 -4.05 33.23
N ASP A 110 -8.51 -4.12 33.41
CA ASP A 110 -9.34 -5.31 33.25
C ASP A 110 -10.01 -5.40 31.86
N ALA A 111 -10.18 -4.28 31.16
CA ALA A 111 -10.76 -4.23 29.81
C ALA A 111 -10.25 -3.06 28.98
N VAL A 112 -10.20 -3.23 27.66
CA VAL A 112 -9.78 -2.19 26.70
C VAL A 112 -10.87 -1.91 25.67
N VAL A 113 -11.13 -0.65 25.39
CA VAL A 113 -11.89 -0.22 24.21
C VAL A 113 -10.95 0.62 23.36
N SER A 114 -10.73 0.24 22.10
CA SER A 114 -9.88 1.01 21.19
C SER A 114 -10.67 1.56 20.02
N GLY A 115 -10.42 2.82 19.65
CA GLY A 115 -11.13 3.45 18.53
C GLY A 115 -10.76 4.91 18.29
N ASN A 116 -11.38 5.59 17.33
CA ASN A 116 -12.33 5.07 16.35
C ASN A 116 -11.62 4.66 15.05
N GLY A 117 -11.99 3.51 14.48
CA GLY A 117 -11.56 3.06 13.17
C GLY A 117 -12.43 3.65 12.06
N GLY A 118 -11.91 4.63 11.33
CA GLY A 118 -12.63 5.30 10.22
C GLY A 118 -11.82 5.44 8.94
N CYS A 119 -10.69 4.75 8.83
CA CYS A 119 -9.79 4.82 7.68
C CYS A 119 -8.87 3.61 7.57
N GLY A 120 -8.35 3.39 6.37
CA GLY A 120 -7.56 2.20 6.03
C GLY A 120 -6.25 2.01 6.81
N LEU A 121 -5.67 3.07 7.41
CA LEU A 121 -4.41 3.01 8.17
C LEU A 121 -4.61 3.10 9.68
N CYS A 122 -5.60 3.86 10.13
CA CYS A 122 -5.93 4.03 11.54
C CYS A 122 -6.67 2.80 12.08
N THR A 123 -7.54 2.15 11.29
CA THR A 123 -8.26 0.97 11.76
C THR A 123 -7.29 -0.15 12.16
N PRO A 124 -6.28 -0.54 11.36
CA PRO A 124 -5.27 -1.50 11.81
C PRO A 124 -4.43 -1.02 13.00
N LYS A 125 -4.16 0.30 13.08
CA LYS A 125 -3.46 0.90 14.23
C LYS A 125 -4.23 0.71 15.53
N GLU A 126 -5.53 1.04 15.54
CA GLU A 126 -6.36 0.93 16.74
C GLU A 126 -6.71 -0.55 17.05
N THR A 127 -6.88 -1.38 16.01
CA THR A 127 -7.02 -2.83 16.16
C THR A 127 -5.79 -3.44 16.85
N GLY A 128 -4.59 -2.93 16.59
CA GLY A 128 -3.36 -3.39 17.25
C GLY A 128 -3.35 -3.17 18.76
N SER A 129 -4.03 -2.13 19.28
CA SER A 129 -4.22 -1.95 20.72
C SER A 129 -5.14 -3.01 21.32
N CYS A 130 -6.21 -3.41 20.60
CA CYS A 130 -7.07 -4.53 21.00
C CYS A 130 -6.30 -5.85 21.01
N ILE A 131 -5.57 -6.17 19.94
CA ILE A 131 -4.73 -7.38 19.85
C ILE A 131 -3.72 -7.42 21.00
N ALA A 132 -3.09 -6.28 21.33
CA ALA A 132 -2.13 -6.20 22.42
C ALA A 132 -2.74 -6.44 23.81
N ALA A 133 -4.00 -6.06 24.02
CA ALA A 133 -4.74 -6.36 25.24
C ALA A 133 -5.16 -7.83 25.31
N GLU A 134 -5.74 -8.37 24.24
CA GLU A 134 -6.19 -9.77 24.14
C GLU A 134 -5.01 -10.74 24.35
N ALA A 135 -3.82 -10.40 23.83
CA ALA A 135 -2.59 -11.16 24.06
C ALA A 135 -2.14 -11.23 25.53
N LEU A 136 -2.66 -10.35 26.41
CA LEU A 136 -2.45 -10.39 27.86
C LEU A 136 -3.61 -11.08 28.61
N GLY A 137 -4.62 -11.59 27.90
CA GLY A 137 -5.84 -12.07 28.52
C GLY A 137 -6.77 -10.95 28.98
N ILE A 138 -6.62 -9.73 28.46
CA ILE A 138 -7.49 -8.59 28.76
C ILE A 138 -8.52 -8.45 27.63
N PRO A 139 -9.83 -8.61 27.89
CA PRO A 139 -10.86 -8.50 26.85
C PRO A 139 -10.90 -7.10 26.24
N SER A 140 -11.17 -7.05 24.95
CA SER A 140 -11.18 -5.81 24.19
C SER A 140 -12.36 -5.66 23.24
N VAL A 141 -12.74 -4.41 22.97
CA VAL A 141 -13.69 -4.04 21.91
C VAL A 141 -13.07 -2.98 21.00
N MET A 142 -13.09 -3.23 19.69
CA MET A 142 -12.71 -2.26 18.67
C MET A 142 -13.93 -1.45 18.24
N ILE A 143 -13.81 -0.12 18.16
CA ILE A 143 -14.85 0.73 17.56
C ILE A 143 -14.50 0.98 16.10
N ALA A 144 -15.39 0.67 15.16
CA ALA A 144 -15.17 0.90 13.74
C ALA A 144 -16.42 1.42 13.02
N ALA A 145 -16.24 2.27 12.00
CA ALA A 145 -17.31 2.62 11.06
C ALA A 145 -17.63 1.44 10.12
N PRO A 146 -18.79 1.43 9.43
CA PRO A 146 -19.33 0.22 8.77
C PRO A 146 -18.37 -0.40 7.76
N GLY A 147 -17.73 0.43 6.93
CA GLY A 147 -16.76 -0.01 5.93
C GLY A 147 -15.45 -0.58 6.51
N PHE A 148 -15.21 -0.47 7.82
CA PHE A 148 -13.94 -0.84 8.46
C PHE A 148 -14.08 -1.99 9.47
N VAL A 149 -15.29 -2.49 9.72
CA VAL A 149 -15.52 -3.66 10.59
C VAL A 149 -14.78 -4.89 10.06
N LYS A 150 -14.95 -5.19 8.77
CA LYS A 150 -14.26 -6.31 8.11
C LYS A 150 -12.74 -6.12 8.11
N GLN A 151 -12.26 -4.87 8.00
CA GLN A 151 -10.83 -4.56 8.11
C GLN A 151 -10.27 -4.83 9.50
N ALA A 152 -10.97 -4.42 10.55
CA ALA A 152 -10.57 -4.70 11.93
C ALA A 152 -10.47 -6.22 12.18
N LYS A 153 -11.49 -6.97 11.75
CA LYS A 153 -11.48 -8.45 11.86
C LYS A 153 -10.36 -9.09 11.04
N SER A 154 -10.12 -8.64 9.81
CA SER A 154 -9.02 -9.10 8.96
C SER A 154 -7.65 -8.83 9.58
N ALA A 155 -7.45 -7.64 10.18
CA ALA A 155 -6.21 -7.30 10.87
C ALA A 155 -6.00 -8.15 12.14
N ALA A 156 -7.06 -8.45 12.89
CA ALA A 156 -7.02 -9.37 14.03
C ALA A 156 -6.66 -10.81 13.61
N ALA A 157 -7.32 -11.34 12.58
CA ALA A 157 -7.02 -12.66 12.03
C ALA A 157 -5.57 -12.76 11.53
N SER A 158 -5.07 -11.70 10.88
CA SER A 158 -3.68 -11.60 10.44
C SER A 158 -2.66 -11.54 11.59
N ALA A 159 -3.14 -11.28 12.82
CA ALA A 159 -2.35 -11.33 14.05
C ALA A 159 -2.56 -12.62 14.85
N GLY A 160 -3.41 -13.53 14.34
CA GLY A 160 -3.73 -14.82 14.97
C GLY A 160 -4.93 -14.76 15.92
N LEU A 161 -5.52 -13.59 16.17
CA LEU A 161 -6.65 -13.47 17.09
C LEU A 161 -7.92 -14.10 16.47
N SER A 162 -8.45 -15.13 17.12
CA SER A 162 -9.55 -15.97 16.59
C SER A 162 -10.90 -15.24 16.49
N SER A 163 -11.18 -14.29 17.38
CA SER A 163 -12.33 -13.40 17.31
C SER A 163 -11.98 -12.04 17.91
N LEU A 164 -12.42 -10.98 17.23
CA LEU A 164 -12.35 -9.61 17.74
C LEU A 164 -13.78 -9.07 17.83
N CYS A 165 -14.18 -8.64 19.02
CA CYS A 165 -15.43 -7.90 19.19
C CYS A 165 -15.28 -6.52 18.57
N VAL A 166 -16.19 -6.17 17.66
CA VAL A 166 -16.22 -4.86 17.00
C VAL A 166 -17.58 -4.22 17.26
N ALA A 167 -17.58 -3.04 17.86
CA ALA A 167 -18.74 -2.18 17.96
C ALA A 167 -18.83 -1.31 16.69
N GLU A 168 -19.86 -1.54 15.89
CA GLU A 168 -20.07 -0.81 14.64
C GLU A 168 -20.74 0.54 14.90
N TYR A 169 -20.09 1.60 14.42
CA TYR A 169 -20.62 2.96 14.44
C TYR A 169 -21.50 3.23 13.21
N PRO A 170 -22.62 3.96 13.32
CA PRO A 170 -23.46 4.28 12.17
C PRO A 170 -22.91 5.49 11.39
N GLY A 171 -22.21 5.22 10.28
CA GLY A 171 -21.74 6.23 9.33
C GLY A 171 -20.28 6.66 9.51
N ALA A 172 -19.93 7.84 8.98
CA ALA A 172 -18.57 8.37 9.05
C ALA A 172 -18.45 9.42 10.16
N PHE A 173 -17.55 9.18 11.11
CA PHE A 173 -17.37 10.05 12.28
C PHE A 173 -17.14 11.53 11.93
N ALA A 174 -16.29 11.81 10.94
CA ALA A 174 -15.88 13.17 10.60
C ALA A 174 -16.95 13.96 9.82
N SER A 175 -18.00 13.30 9.31
CA SER A 175 -19.09 13.97 8.58
C SER A 175 -20.32 14.24 9.44
N GLN A 176 -20.28 13.87 10.72
CA GLN A 176 -21.41 14.00 11.63
C GLN A 176 -21.17 15.12 12.64
N THR A 177 -22.26 15.78 13.02
CA THR A 177 -22.26 16.81 14.04
C THR A 177 -21.91 16.22 15.41
N ARG A 178 -21.51 17.10 16.34
CA ARG A 178 -21.24 16.71 17.74
C ARG A 178 -22.43 16.01 18.38
N GLU A 179 -23.66 16.46 18.14
CA GLU A 179 -24.86 15.86 18.75
C GLU A 179 -25.16 14.48 18.16
N GLU A 180 -24.97 14.29 16.86
CA GLU A 180 -25.07 12.97 16.24
C GLU A 180 -24.02 12.01 16.81
N LEU A 181 -22.76 12.45 16.96
CA LEU A 181 -21.70 11.66 17.59
C LEU A 181 -22.07 11.23 19.02
N LEU A 182 -22.60 12.15 19.84
CA LEU A 182 -23.05 11.84 21.19
C LEU A 182 -24.25 10.89 21.20
N THR A 183 -25.25 11.14 20.35
CA THR A 183 -26.44 10.31 20.22
C THR A 183 -26.08 8.89 19.79
N ASN A 184 -25.23 8.74 18.78
CA ASN A 184 -24.77 7.45 18.29
C ASN A 184 -23.88 6.73 19.31
N THR A 185 -23.07 7.47 20.07
CA THR A 185 -22.29 6.89 21.17
C THR A 185 -23.21 6.28 22.24
N ARG A 186 -24.27 6.99 22.63
CA ARG A 186 -25.24 6.55 23.64
C ARG A 186 -26.11 5.39 23.18
N LYS A 187 -26.69 5.52 21.97
CA LYS A 187 -27.75 4.61 21.49
C LYS A 187 -27.21 3.41 20.72
N VAL A 188 -26.03 3.52 20.12
CA VAL A 188 -25.49 2.49 19.21
C VAL A 188 -24.19 1.89 19.73
N LEU A 189 -23.18 2.70 20.05
CA LEU A 189 -21.88 2.17 20.48
C LEU A 189 -21.94 1.56 21.88
N TRP A 190 -22.47 2.29 22.88
CA TRP A 190 -22.42 1.85 24.26
C TRP A 190 -23.06 0.47 24.51
N PRO A 191 -24.28 0.17 23.99
CA PRO A 191 -24.88 -1.15 24.14
C PRO A 191 -24.01 -2.27 23.57
N GLN A 192 -23.41 -2.05 22.39
CA GLN A 192 -22.51 -3.03 21.74
C GLN A 192 -21.21 -3.21 22.52
N ILE A 193 -20.60 -2.12 23.01
CA ILE A 193 -19.36 -2.17 23.79
C ILE A 193 -19.58 -2.92 25.11
N LYS A 194 -20.66 -2.61 25.83
CA LYS A 194 -21.02 -3.30 27.06
C LYS A 194 -21.19 -4.80 26.78
N ALA A 195 -21.98 -5.16 25.77
CA ALA A 195 -22.16 -6.56 25.38
C ALA A 195 -20.84 -7.24 24.98
N GLY A 196 -20.00 -6.58 24.18
CA GLY A 196 -18.70 -7.13 23.75
C GLY A 196 -17.71 -7.35 24.90
N LEU A 197 -17.80 -6.55 25.97
CA LEU A 197 -16.96 -6.70 27.16
C LEU A 197 -17.52 -7.70 28.18
N THR A 198 -18.84 -7.96 28.19
CA THR A 198 -19.48 -8.76 29.25
C THR A 198 -20.30 -9.97 28.83
N ALA A 199 -20.57 -10.18 27.54
CA ALA A 199 -21.35 -11.34 27.09
C ALA A 199 -20.56 -12.63 27.32
N LYS A 200 -21.22 -13.66 27.85
CA LYS A 200 -20.63 -15.01 27.99
C LYS A 200 -20.24 -15.50 26.60
N THR A 201 -18.97 -15.86 26.42
CA THR A 201 -18.45 -16.41 25.17
C THR A 201 -19.22 -17.69 24.81
N GLY A 202 -20.06 -17.59 23.78
CA GLY A 202 -20.87 -18.72 23.32
C GLY A 202 -21.62 -18.50 22.00
N ASP A 203 -21.58 -17.33 21.37
CA ASP A 203 -22.41 -17.05 20.19
C ASP A 203 -21.76 -16.12 19.13
N ASP A 204 -20.43 -16.07 19.09
CA ASP A 204 -19.76 -15.54 17.90
C ASP A 204 -19.75 -16.65 16.85
N THR A 205 -20.79 -16.72 16.02
CA THR A 205 -20.73 -17.43 14.75
C THR A 205 -19.54 -16.87 13.97
N HIS A 206 -18.51 -17.70 13.85
CA HIS A 206 -17.31 -17.39 13.11
C HIS A 206 -17.70 -17.07 11.66
N PRO A 207 -17.38 -15.88 11.12
CA PRO A 207 -16.82 -15.90 9.79
C PRO A 207 -15.42 -16.49 10.00
N THR A 208 -15.33 -17.81 9.93
CA THR A 208 -14.11 -18.40 9.39
C THR A 208 -13.76 -17.55 8.17
N VAL A 209 -12.54 -17.03 8.11
CA VAL A 209 -12.00 -16.70 6.79
C VAL A 209 -11.69 -18.05 6.17
N ASP A 210 -12.76 -18.79 5.85
CA ASP A 210 -12.70 -19.96 5.00
C ASP A 210 -12.28 -19.40 3.65
N GLY A 211 -10.96 -19.46 3.38
CA GLY A 211 -10.59 -19.92 2.06
C GLY A 211 -11.19 -21.33 1.92
N PRO A 212 -11.84 -21.65 0.79
CA PRO A 212 -12.39 -22.98 0.62
C PRO A 212 -11.27 -24.01 0.79
N MET A 213 -11.52 -24.97 1.70
CA MET A 213 -10.88 -26.28 1.83
C MET A 213 -9.36 -26.32 1.65
N ALA A 214 -8.63 -26.13 2.75
CA ALA A 214 -7.35 -26.82 2.95
C ALA A 214 -7.65 -28.28 3.29
N ASN A 215 -8.03 -29.08 2.27
CA ASN A 215 -7.84 -30.52 2.34
C ASN A 215 -6.42 -30.82 1.84
N ASP A 216 -5.83 -31.86 2.42
CA ASP A 216 -4.44 -32.36 2.29
C ASP A 216 -3.91 -32.67 0.87
N ASP A 217 -4.58 -32.22 -0.19
CA ASP A 217 -4.02 -32.19 -1.55
C ASP A 217 -4.18 -30.77 -2.12
N HIS A 218 -3.06 -30.06 -2.33
CA HIS A 218 -2.96 -28.70 -2.88
C HIS A 218 -3.42 -28.56 -4.35
N THR A 219 -4.35 -29.41 -4.77
CA THR A 219 -4.63 -29.72 -6.15
C THR A 219 -6.13 -29.65 -6.41
N ILE A 220 -6.55 -28.63 -7.15
CA ILE A 220 -7.95 -28.45 -7.58
C ILE A 220 -8.07 -29.04 -8.98
N SER A 221 -9.04 -29.92 -9.18
CA SER A 221 -9.30 -30.50 -10.49
C SER A 221 -10.63 -30.04 -11.07
N GLY A 222 -10.65 -29.76 -12.36
CA GLY A 222 -11.85 -29.31 -13.07
C GLY A 222 -11.54 -28.91 -14.50
N THR A 223 -12.58 -28.62 -15.27
CA THR A 223 -12.43 -28.07 -16.62
C THR A 223 -11.96 -26.62 -16.54
N PHE A 224 -11.51 -26.03 -17.66
CA PHE A 224 -11.05 -24.64 -17.67
C PHE A 224 -12.11 -23.67 -17.09
N ALA A 225 -13.38 -23.87 -17.48
CA ALA A 225 -14.49 -23.06 -16.99
C ALA A 225 -14.73 -23.28 -15.48
N GLU A 226 -14.71 -24.53 -15.01
CA GLU A 226 -14.88 -24.85 -13.59
C GLU A 226 -13.77 -24.23 -12.73
N ILE A 227 -12.51 -24.36 -13.15
CA ILE A 227 -11.36 -23.75 -12.47
C ILE A 227 -11.52 -22.23 -12.40
N GLN A 228 -11.92 -21.59 -13.50
CA GLN A 228 -12.17 -20.15 -13.52
C GLN A 228 -13.25 -19.74 -12.51
N TYR A 229 -14.35 -20.49 -12.43
CA TYR A 229 -15.43 -20.22 -11.47
C TYR A 229 -14.99 -20.45 -10.03
N ILE A 230 -14.28 -21.55 -9.74
CA ILE A 230 -13.73 -21.84 -8.41
C ILE A 230 -12.82 -20.71 -7.95
N PHE A 231 -11.91 -20.25 -8.80
CA PHE A 231 -10.96 -19.20 -8.44
C PHE A 231 -11.65 -17.84 -8.28
N LEU A 232 -12.71 -17.56 -9.05
CA LEU A 232 -13.50 -16.34 -8.91
C LEU A 232 -14.26 -16.34 -7.56
N ASP A 233 -14.95 -17.43 -7.24
CA ASP A 233 -15.74 -17.57 -6.01
C ASP A 233 -14.85 -17.59 -4.75
N SER A 234 -13.66 -18.18 -4.86
CA SER A 234 -12.63 -18.16 -3.81
C SER A 234 -11.96 -16.79 -3.63
N GLY A 235 -12.21 -15.84 -4.53
CA GLY A 235 -11.58 -14.53 -4.55
C GLY A 235 -10.06 -14.59 -4.80
N TRP A 236 -9.61 -15.51 -5.64
CA TRP A 236 -8.20 -15.74 -6.00
C TRP A 236 -7.81 -15.11 -7.35
N THR A 237 -8.77 -14.51 -8.06
CA THR A 237 -8.53 -13.76 -9.29
C THR A 237 -8.89 -12.29 -9.14
N ASP A 238 -8.43 -11.50 -10.09
CA ASP A 238 -8.78 -10.09 -10.26
C ASP A 238 -10.11 -9.87 -11.00
N GLY A 239 -10.91 -10.93 -11.16
CA GLY A 239 -12.15 -10.92 -11.96
C GLY A 239 -11.93 -11.13 -13.46
N LEU A 240 -10.68 -11.20 -13.92
CA LEU A 240 -10.33 -11.49 -15.30
C LEU A 240 -10.02 -12.99 -15.50
N PRO A 241 -10.07 -13.50 -16.76
CA PRO A 241 -9.67 -14.87 -17.06
C PRO A 241 -8.22 -15.16 -16.66
N ILE A 242 -7.96 -16.32 -16.08
CA ILE A 242 -6.62 -16.76 -15.71
C ILE A 242 -6.10 -17.82 -16.68
N ILE A 243 -4.77 -17.95 -16.77
CA ILE A 243 -4.17 -19.21 -17.22
C ILE A 243 -4.12 -20.14 -15.99
N PRO A 244 -4.75 -21.32 -16.05
CA PRO A 244 -4.74 -22.26 -14.92
C PRO A 244 -3.30 -22.61 -14.50
N PRO A 245 -2.94 -22.45 -13.22
CA PRO A 245 -1.58 -22.75 -12.75
C PRO A 245 -1.40 -24.27 -12.59
N THR A 246 -1.29 -24.99 -13.70
CA THR A 246 -1.04 -26.43 -13.70
C THR A 246 0.36 -26.75 -13.17
N GLU A 247 0.58 -28.00 -12.75
CA GLU A 247 1.91 -28.49 -12.33
C GLU A 247 2.98 -28.27 -13.41
N ASP A 248 2.64 -28.53 -14.67
CA ASP A 248 3.55 -28.32 -15.80
C ASP A 248 3.90 -26.84 -15.96
N ALA A 249 2.89 -25.96 -15.91
CA ALA A 249 3.11 -24.52 -15.99
C ALA A 249 4.02 -24.04 -14.85
N VAL A 250 3.74 -24.44 -13.61
CA VAL A 250 4.56 -24.11 -12.43
C VAL A 250 5.98 -24.66 -12.58
N THR A 251 6.14 -25.88 -13.07
CA THR A 251 7.46 -26.50 -13.31
C THR A 251 8.29 -25.73 -14.33
N GLU A 252 7.68 -25.20 -15.40
CA GLU A 252 8.39 -24.35 -16.36
C GLU A 252 8.93 -23.06 -15.73
N PHE A 253 8.15 -22.40 -14.86
CA PHE A 253 8.63 -21.22 -14.12
C PHE A 253 9.80 -21.56 -13.19
N LEU A 254 9.75 -22.71 -12.53
CA LEU A 254 10.77 -23.13 -11.57
C LEU A 254 12.14 -23.37 -12.21
N LYS A 255 12.23 -23.59 -13.53
CA LYS A 255 13.52 -23.66 -14.25
C LYS A 255 14.27 -22.33 -14.22
N PHE A 256 13.58 -21.20 -14.08
CA PHE A 256 14.15 -19.85 -14.14
C PHE A 256 14.58 -19.32 -12.77
N THR A 257 14.88 -20.19 -11.80
CA THR A 257 15.46 -19.82 -10.51
C THR A 257 16.29 -20.98 -9.93
N ASP A 258 17.36 -20.65 -9.20
CA ASP A 258 18.16 -21.64 -8.47
C ASP A 258 17.55 -21.98 -7.09
N LEU A 259 16.48 -21.28 -6.68
CA LEU A 259 15.81 -21.52 -5.41
C LEU A 259 14.89 -22.74 -5.52
N PRO A 260 14.89 -23.65 -4.52
CA PRO A 260 14.00 -24.80 -4.55
C PRO A 260 12.52 -24.38 -4.41
N PRO A 261 11.55 -25.18 -4.90
CA PRO A 261 10.14 -24.79 -4.94
C PRO A 261 9.52 -24.47 -3.57
N ASP A 262 9.99 -25.12 -2.53
CA ASP A 262 9.59 -24.97 -1.12
C ASP A 262 10.38 -23.87 -0.38
N HIS A 263 11.35 -23.22 -1.04
CA HIS A 263 12.08 -22.11 -0.46
C HIS A 263 11.14 -21.00 0.00
N SER A 264 11.18 -20.68 1.29
CA SER A 264 10.36 -19.64 1.87
C SER A 264 10.90 -18.24 1.56
N LEU A 265 10.04 -17.39 1.02
CA LEU A 265 10.29 -15.95 0.85
C LEU A 265 9.84 -15.14 2.08
N GLY A 266 9.37 -15.83 3.13
CA GLY A 266 8.93 -15.28 4.41
C GLY A 266 7.44 -14.95 4.47
N ALA A 267 7.02 -14.41 5.62
CA ALA A 267 5.63 -14.03 5.87
C ALA A 267 5.31 -12.70 5.16
N ILE A 268 4.47 -12.76 4.12
CA ILE A 268 4.14 -11.58 3.32
C ILE A 268 2.93 -10.83 3.94
N PRO A 269 3.11 -9.56 4.36
CA PRO A 269 2.03 -8.73 4.89
C PRO A 269 1.01 -8.26 3.82
N PRO A 270 -0.22 -7.84 4.22
CA PRO A 270 -0.74 -7.80 5.59
C PRO A 270 -1.13 -9.17 6.17
N ALA A 271 -1.55 -10.13 5.34
CA ALA A 271 -2.09 -11.42 5.79
C ALA A 271 -1.05 -12.36 6.42
N GLN A 272 0.25 -12.03 6.35
CA GLN A 272 1.36 -12.82 6.86
C GLN A 272 1.39 -14.26 6.28
N ARG A 273 1.13 -14.41 4.98
CA ARG A 273 1.13 -15.72 4.33
C ARG A 273 2.54 -16.27 4.20
N ALA A 274 2.71 -17.57 4.43
CA ALA A 274 3.99 -18.28 4.30
C ALA A 274 4.31 -18.53 2.82
N VAL A 275 4.81 -17.50 2.14
CA VAL A 275 5.03 -17.55 0.69
C VAL A 275 6.27 -18.36 0.35
N THR A 276 6.15 -19.20 -0.69
CA THR A 276 7.27 -19.95 -1.28
C THR A 276 7.42 -19.64 -2.76
N VAL A 277 8.55 -20.06 -3.34
CA VAL A 277 8.82 -19.92 -4.78
C VAL A 277 7.72 -20.56 -5.64
N ARG A 278 7.18 -21.72 -5.26
CA ARG A 278 6.05 -22.38 -5.94
C ARG A 278 4.81 -21.48 -6.02
N HIS A 279 4.49 -20.74 -4.96
CA HIS A 279 3.34 -19.82 -4.96
C HIS A 279 3.56 -18.63 -5.91
N VAL A 280 4.80 -18.16 -6.03
CA VAL A 280 5.17 -17.08 -6.98
C VAL A 280 4.96 -17.56 -8.41
N ALA A 281 5.44 -18.77 -8.73
CA ALA A 281 5.25 -19.40 -10.04
C ALA A 281 3.76 -19.58 -10.39
N ALA A 282 2.93 -20.05 -9.46
CA ALA A 282 1.49 -20.19 -9.67
C ALA A 282 0.82 -18.85 -10.00
N ASN A 283 1.15 -17.78 -9.27
CA ASN A 283 0.62 -16.44 -9.56
C ASN A 283 1.16 -15.85 -10.87
N GLY A 284 2.42 -16.16 -11.23
CA GLY A 284 3.01 -15.82 -12.52
C GLY A 284 2.25 -16.45 -13.68
N ALA A 285 1.98 -17.75 -13.59
CA ALA A 285 1.17 -18.47 -14.57
C ALA A 285 -0.22 -17.86 -14.69
N MET A 286 -0.93 -17.66 -13.57
CA MET A 286 -2.26 -17.04 -13.56
C MET A 286 -2.32 -15.67 -14.23
N ALA A 287 -1.27 -14.85 -14.05
CA ALA A 287 -1.16 -13.54 -14.67
C ALA A 287 -1.01 -13.62 -16.20
N GLY A 288 -0.54 -14.76 -16.72
CA GLY A 288 -0.13 -14.94 -18.10
C GLY A 288 1.32 -14.56 -18.36
N CYS A 289 2.14 -14.42 -17.31
CA CYS A 289 3.57 -14.14 -17.49
C CYS A 289 4.23 -15.32 -18.21
N PRO A 290 5.26 -15.08 -19.02
CA PRO A 290 6.10 -16.16 -19.49
C PRO A 290 7.06 -16.63 -18.37
N PRO A 291 7.44 -17.92 -18.33
CA PRO A 291 8.32 -18.49 -17.29
C PRO A 291 9.61 -17.72 -17.01
N GLU A 292 10.25 -17.16 -18.04
CA GLU A 292 11.48 -16.37 -17.91
C GLU A 292 11.30 -15.08 -17.10
N PHE A 293 10.07 -14.68 -16.76
CA PHE A 293 9.84 -13.56 -15.83
C PHE A 293 10.08 -13.95 -14.36
N MET A 294 10.22 -15.24 -14.03
CA MET A 294 10.32 -15.72 -12.64
C MET A 294 11.28 -14.92 -11.74
N PRO A 295 12.50 -14.54 -12.18
CA PRO A 295 13.39 -13.69 -11.38
C PRO A 295 12.78 -12.33 -11.00
N LEU A 296 12.02 -11.70 -11.90
CA LEU A 296 11.35 -10.42 -11.69
C LEU A 296 10.18 -10.60 -10.70
N LEU A 297 9.46 -11.72 -10.80
CA LEU A 297 8.34 -12.04 -9.93
C LEU A 297 8.81 -12.21 -8.47
N ILE A 298 9.92 -12.93 -8.26
CA ILE A 298 10.55 -13.10 -6.95
C ILE A 298 11.02 -11.74 -6.41
N ALA A 299 11.66 -10.91 -7.25
CA ALA A 299 12.12 -9.58 -6.84
C ALA A 299 10.96 -8.67 -6.37
N PHE A 300 9.79 -8.74 -7.01
CA PHE A 300 8.61 -8.01 -6.54
C PHE A 300 8.10 -8.53 -5.18
N VAL A 301 8.06 -9.84 -4.97
CA VAL A 301 7.64 -10.42 -3.69
C VAL A 301 8.59 -10.01 -2.56
N GLU A 302 9.90 -9.93 -2.84
CA GLU A 302 10.87 -9.38 -1.89
C GLU A 302 10.59 -7.88 -1.59
N ALA A 303 10.24 -7.09 -2.61
CA ALA A 303 9.87 -5.69 -2.43
C ALA A 303 8.62 -5.51 -1.53
N MET A 304 7.66 -6.44 -1.56
CA MET A 304 6.46 -6.41 -0.70
C MET A 304 6.77 -6.47 0.80
N LYS A 305 7.98 -6.92 1.18
CA LYS A 305 8.42 -6.97 2.60
C LYS A 305 8.86 -5.60 3.12
N VAL A 306 9.23 -4.68 2.24
CA VAL A 306 9.75 -3.34 2.57
C VAL A 306 8.63 -2.40 3.03
N GLY A 307 8.85 -1.75 4.18
CA GLY A 307 7.82 -0.98 4.88
C GLY A 307 7.28 0.23 4.11
N ASP A 308 8.17 0.96 3.45
CA ASP A 308 7.86 2.26 2.83
C ASP A 308 7.01 2.14 1.55
N PHE A 309 7.22 1.09 0.76
CA PHE A 309 6.36 0.72 -0.36
C PHE A 309 4.99 0.21 0.11
N ARG A 310 4.97 -0.65 1.13
CA ARG A 310 3.75 -1.38 1.52
C ARG A 310 2.77 -0.55 2.34
N ARG A 311 3.28 0.29 3.27
CA ARG A 311 2.46 0.99 4.27
C ARG A 311 1.24 1.70 3.68
N PRO A 312 1.30 2.35 2.50
CA PRO A 312 0.15 3.08 1.97
C PRO A 312 -0.94 2.23 1.30
N LEU A 313 -0.68 0.96 0.99
CA LEU A 313 -1.54 0.13 0.11
C LEU A 313 -2.89 -0.27 0.72
N ALA A 314 -3.09 -0.05 2.03
CA ALA A 314 -4.38 -0.24 2.70
C ALA A 314 -5.20 1.05 2.80
N SER A 315 -4.71 2.18 2.26
CA SER A 315 -5.31 3.51 2.42
C SER A 315 -6.66 3.65 1.72
N THR A 316 -7.51 4.55 2.24
CA THR A 316 -8.75 4.97 1.57
C THR A 316 -8.51 5.84 0.34
N HIS A 317 -7.27 6.32 0.15
CA HIS A 317 -6.87 7.14 -1.00
C HIS A 317 -6.33 6.31 -2.18
N ALA A 318 -6.54 5.00 -2.17
CA ALA A 318 -6.29 4.12 -3.31
C ALA A 318 -4.86 4.17 -3.89
N TRP A 319 -3.84 3.97 -3.03
CA TRP A 319 -2.45 3.98 -3.47
C TRP A 319 -2.18 2.77 -4.36
N THR A 320 -2.03 3.01 -5.66
CA THR A 320 -1.87 1.96 -6.66
C THR A 320 -0.39 1.56 -6.75
N PRO A 321 -0.05 0.30 -6.45
CA PRO A 321 1.32 -0.19 -6.57
C PRO A 321 1.75 -0.22 -8.04
N TYR A 322 3.03 -0.01 -8.30
CA TYR A 322 3.65 -0.20 -9.60
C TYR A 322 5.12 -0.54 -9.42
N CYS A 323 5.78 -0.88 -10.52
CA CYS A 323 7.24 -1.02 -10.52
C CYS A 323 7.85 -0.39 -11.76
N TRP A 324 9.17 -0.19 -11.72
CA TRP A 324 9.96 -0.01 -12.92
C TRP A 324 11.19 -0.91 -12.93
N LEU A 325 11.65 -1.23 -14.14
CA LEU A 325 12.80 -2.09 -14.36
C LEU A 325 14.01 -1.28 -14.83
N ASN A 326 15.18 -1.81 -14.47
CA ASN A 326 16.50 -1.37 -14.91
C ASN A 326 17.36 -2.59 -15.25
N GLY A 327 18.35 -2.41 -16.12
CA GLY A 327 19.38 -3.39 -16.45
C GLY A 327 19.11 -4.27 -17.67
N PRO A 328 20.10 -5.10 -18.05
CA PRO A 328 20.09 -5.89 -19.28
C PRO A 328 18.96 -6.92 -19.36
N VAL A 329 18.43 -7.41 -18.24
CA VAL A 329 17.33 -8.39 -18.23
C VAL A 329 16.05 -7.81 -18.82
N ALA A 330 15.70 -6.54 -18.50
CA ALA A 330 14.52 -5.90 -19.06
C ALA A 330 14.60 -5.81 -20.59
N ARG A 331 15.78 -5.46 -21.13
CA ARG A 331 16.03 -5.39 -22.58
C ARG A 331 16.04 -6.77 -23.25
N GLN A 332 16.70 -7.77 -22.65
CA GLN A 332 16.72 -9.14 -23.17
C GLN A 332 15.31 -9.72 -23.25
N LEU A 333 14.54 -9.53 -22.18
CA LEU A 333 13.15 -9.95 -22.14
C LEU A 333 12.25 -9.08 -23.01
N GLY A 334 12.74 -7.97 -23.56
CA GLY A 334 12.03 -7.09 -24.49
C GLY A 334 10.89 -6.29 -23.86
N PHE A 335 11.03 -5.89 -22.60
CA PHE A 335 10.15 -4.88 -22.02
C PHE A 335 10.37 -3.54 -22.72
N ASP A 336 9.29 -2.79 -22.89
CA ASP A 336 9.30 -1.52 -23.60
C ASP A 336 9.50 -0.34 -22.64
N CYS A 337 10.20 0.70 -23.10
CA CYS A 337 10.45 1.96 -22.39
C CYS A 337 10.01 3.19 -23.20
N GLY A 338 9.26 2.99 -24.29
CA GLY A 338 8.93 3.98 -25.29
C GLY A 338 7.47 4.44 -25.24
N GLN A 339 6.95 4.82 -26.42
CA GLN A 339 5.58 5.32 -26.54
C GLN A 339 4.56 4.25 -26.14
N GLY A 340 3.80 4.52 -25.06
CA GLY A 340 2.75 3.61 -24.61
C GLY A 340 3.23 2.48 -23.71
N GLU A 341 4.47 2.55 -23.20
CA GLU A 341 5.17 1.47 -22.46
C GLU A 341 4.31 0.65 -21.49
N ILE A 342 3.43 1.26 -20.69
CA ILE A 342 2.62 0.54 -19.69
C ILE A 342 1.60 -0.42 -20.29
N ASN A 343 1.21 -0.20 -21.55
CA ASN A 343 0.22 -1.00 -22.27
C ASN A 343 0.88 -2.03 -23.20
N GLU A 344 2.20 -1.99 -23.37
CA GLU A 344 2.90 -3.01 -24.13
C GLU A 344 2.74 -4.38 -23.45
N PRO A 345 2.53 -5.48 -24.21
CA PRO A 345 2.07 -6.75 -23.64
C PRO A 345 2.91 -7.28 -22.47
N LYS A 346 4.24 -7.13 -22.53
CA LYS A 346 5.17 -7.58 -21.49
C LYS A 346 5.10 -6.73 -20.22
N ASN A 347 4.98 -5.41 -20.37
CA ASN A 347 4.82 -4.49 -19.25
C ASN A 347 3.46 -4.69 -18.57
N ALA A 348 2.40 -4.81 -19.37
CA ALA A 348 1.04 -5.02 -18.90
C ALA A 348 0.88 -6.35 -18.12
N VAL A 349 1.47 -7.44 -18.62
CA VAL A 349 1.37 -8.74 -17.95
C VAL A 349 2.13 -8.78 -16.62
N LEU A 350 3.28 -8.11 -16.52
CA LEU A 350 3.98 -7.96 -15.25
C LEU A 350 3.16 -7.10 -14.28
N GLY A 351 2.55 -6.01 -14.75
CA GLY A 351 1.60 -5.22 -13.96
C GLY A 351 0.43 -6.06 -13.42
N ARG A 352 -0.12 -6.95 -14.24
CA ARG A 352 -1.17 -7.89 -13.79
C ARG A 352 -0.66 -8.85 -12.72
N PHE A 353 0.55 -9.39 -12.86
CA PHE A 353 1.16 -10.22 -11.82
C PHE A 353 1.26 -9.48 -10.49
N LEU A 354 1.68 -8.20 -10.48
CA LEU A 354 1.74 -7.40 -9.25
C LEU A 354 0.38 -7.39 -8.52
N ASN A 355 -0.73 -7.31 -9.27
CA ASN A 355 -2.08 -7.34 -8.70
C ASN A 355 -2.41 -8.69 -8.06
N LEU A 356 -2.15 -9.79 -8.76
CA LEU A 356 -2.41 -11.15 -8.27
C LEU A 356 -1.50 -11.51 -7.10
N ALA A 357 -0.22 -11.14 -7.14
CA ALA A 357 0.70 -11.30 -6.04
C ALA A 357 0.22 -10.55 -4.79
N MET A 358 -0.26 -9.32 -4.93
CA MET A 358 -0.84 -8.60 -3.79
C MET A 358 -2.12 -9.26 -3.26
N LEU A 359 -3.00 -9.73 -4.14
CA LEU A 359 -4.24 -10.43 -3.77
C LEU A 359 -3.95 -11.75 -3.05
N ASN A 360 -3.14 -12.61 -3.64
CA ASN A 360 -2.94 -14.01 -3.25
C ASN A 360 -1.74 -14.22 -2.32
N LEU A 361 -0.68 -13.43 -2.42
CA LEU A 361 0.49 -13.56 -1.54
C LEU A 361 0.41 -12.56 -0.37
N GLY A 362 -0.04 -11.33 -0.62
CA GLY A 362 -0.23 -10.31 0.42
C GLY A 362 -1.58 -10.40 1.15
N GLY A 363 -2.60 -10.98 0.52
CA GLY A 363 -3.97 -11.01 1.05
C GLY A 363 -4.69 -9.67 0.93
N TYR A 364 -4.36 -8.83 -0.06
CA TYR A 364 -5.02 -7.55 -0.30
C TYR A 364 -6.38 -7.75 -1.00
N ARG A 365 -7.46 -7.72 -0.23
CA ARG A 365 -8.83 -7.94 -0.69
C ARG A 365 -9.67 -6.67 -0.61
N VAL A 366 -10.36 -6.37 -1.70
CA VAL A 366 -11.29 -5.23 -1.83
C VAL A 366 -12.41 -5.37 -0.80
N LYS A 367 -12.79 -4.27 -0.15
CA LYS A 367 -13.76 -4.21 0.96
C LYS A 367 -13.33 -4.97 2.24
N GLU A 368 -12.13 -5.54 2.28
CA GLU A 368 -11.57 -6.14 3.49
C GLU A 368 -10.41 -5.31 4.04
N ASN A 369 -9.33 -5.18 3.27
CA ASN A 369 -8.13 -4.45 3.69
C ASN A 369 -7.52 -3.61 2.54
N ARG A 370 -8.09 -3.66 1.34
CA ARG A 370 -7.83 -2.76 0.21
C ARG A 370 -8.98 -1.74 0.14
N MET A 371 -8.78 -0.58 0.77
CA MET A 371 -9.87 0.32 1.23
C MET A 371 -10.14 1.56 0.36
N GLY A 372 -9.62 1.63 -0.86
CA GLY A 372 -9.74 2.78 -1.76
C GLY A 372 -11.19 3.19 -1.97
N THR A 373 -11.55 4.43 -1.61
CA THR A 373 -12.94 4.92 -1.61
C THR A 373 -13.60 4.79 -2.98
N PHE A 374 -12.85 5.02 -4.05
CA PHE A 374 -13.32 4.94 -5.44
C PHE A 374 -12.71 3.76 -6.23
N GLY A 375 -12.09 2.80 -5.53
CA GLY A 375 -11.34 1.71 -6.15
C GLY A 375 -9.88 2.08 -6.45
N TYR A 376 -9.14 1.13 -7.01
CA TYR A 376 -7.73 1.25 -7.40
C TYR A 376 -7.60 1.06 -8.90
N LEU A 377 -6.62 1.72 -9.51
CA LEU A 377 -6.19 1.34 -10.85
C LEU A 377 -5.50 -0.03 -10.80
N MET A 378 -5.44 -0.70 -11.95
CA MET A 378 -4.61 -1.90 -12.08
C MET A 378 -3.14 -1.51 -11.92
N PRO A 379 -2.33 -2.28 -11.18
CA PRO A 379 -0.89 -2.07 -11.10
C PRO A 379 -0.23 -2.11 -12.49
N TRP A 380 0.85 -1.35 -12.66
CA TRP A 380 1.58 -1.24 -13.94
C TRP A 380 3.09 -1.43 -13.77
N CYS A 381 3.77 -1.60 -14.90
CA CYS A 381 5.22 -1.68 -14.99
C CYS A 381 5.75 -0.64 -16.00
N LEU A 382 6.80 0.08 -15.60
CA LEU A 382 7.57 1.00 -16.44
C LEU A 382 8.98 0.42 -16.69
N VAL A 383 9.70 0.98 -17.64
CA VAL A 383 11.14 0.71 -17.82
C VAL A 383 11.86 2.03 -18.00
N GLU A 384 12.94 2.25 -17.27
CA GLU A 384 13.78 3.40 -17.55
C GLU A 384 14.59 3.17 -18.85
N ASP A 385 14.59 4.13 -19.76
CA ASP A 385 15.48 4.15 -20.90
C ASP A 385 16.90 4.53 -20.46
N GLU A 386 17.64 3.51 -20.05
CA GLU A 386 19.01 3.65 -19.57
C GLU A 386 19.98 4.11 -20.66
N ALA A 387 19.69 3.78 -21.92
CA ALA A 387 20.52 4.20 -23.05
C ALA A 387 20.37 5.71 -23.28
N ALA A 388 19.14 6.22 -23.25
CA ALA A 388 18.87 7.66 -23.30
C ALA A 388 19.46 8.39 -22.09
N ALA A 389 19.27 7.87 -20.87
CA ALA A 389 19.84 8.47 -19.67
C ALA A 389 21.37 8.58 -19.75
N LEU A 390 22.06 7.50 -20.15
CA LEU A 390 23.51 7.48 -20.31
C LEU A 390 23.99 8.41 -21.42
N LYS A 391 23.29 8.46 -22.56
CA LYS A 391 23.59 9.38 -23.68
C LYS A 391 23.53 10.84 -23.26
N ILE A 392 22.65 11.17 -22.31
CA ILE A 392 22.51 12.51 -21.72
C ILE A 392 23.63 12.80 -20.69
N GLY A 393 24.35 11.77 -20.23
CA GLY A 393 25.34 11.88 -19.16
C GLY A 393 24.76 11.69 -17.75
N TRP A 394 23.50 11.25 -17.65
CA TRP A 394 22.86 10.94 -16.38
C TRP A 394 22.99 9.46 -16.03
N LYS A 395 23.08 9.18 -14.73
CA LYS A 395 23.08 7.81 -14.22
C LYS A 395 21.65 7.25 -14.24
N PRO A 396 21.42 6.02 -14.72
CA PRO A 396 20.18 5.29 -14.50
C PRO A 396 19.89 5.13 -13.01
N TRP A 397 18.62 4.96 -12.65
CA TRP A 397 18.15 4.89 -11.27
C TRP A 397 18.90 3.84 -10.44
N HIS A 398 18.99 2.60 -10.93
CA HIS A 398 19.65 1.52 -10.19
C HIS A 398 21.12 1.85 -9.88
N VAL A 399 21.83 2.55 -10.77
CA VAL A 399 23.21 3.01 -10.53
C VAL A 399 23.24 4.10 -9.46
N GLN A 400 22.26 5.01 -9.43
CA GLN A 400 22.12 6.00 -8.33
C GLN A 400 21.87 5.30 -6.98
N GLN A 401 21.23 4.13 -6.98
CA GLN A 401 21.00 3.30 -5.80
C GLN A 401 22.22 2.44 -5.41
N GLY A 402 23.35 2.56 -6.12
CA GLY A 402 24.61 1.89 -5.80
C GLY A 402 24.81 0.53 -6.46
N TYR A 403 23.93 0.13 -7.39
CA TYR A 403 24.12 -1.09 -8.17
C TYR A 403 25.09 -0.88 -9.34
N SER A 404 25.66 -1.97 -9.86
CA SER A 404 26.46 -1.94 -11.09
C SER A 404 25.57 -1.67 -12.31
N ARG A 405 26.13 -1.09 -13.37
CA ARG A 405 25.43 -0.89 -14.67
C ARG A 405 24.93 -2.18 -15.31
N ASP A 406 25.56 -3.30 -14.98
CA ASP A 406 25.22 -4.62 -15.50
C ASP A 406 24.23 -5.36 -14.58
N ASP A 407 23.94 -4.81 -13.40
CA ASP A 407 22.92 -5.38 -12.52
C ASP A 407 21.53 -5.04 -13.08
N SER A 408 20.62 -6.01 -12.98
CA SER A 408 19.20 -5.76 -13.24
C SER A 408 18.46 -5.61 -11.92
N THR A 409 17.54 -4.64 -11.85
CA THR A 409 16.77 -4.36 -10.65
C THR A 409 15.31 -4.12 -10.97
N LEU A 410 14.44 -4.50 -10.03
CA LEU A 410 13.06 -4.07 -9.98
C LEU A 410 12.93 -3.07 -8.84
N THR A 411 12.38 -1.88 -9.13
CA THR A 411 12.01 -0.93 -8.07
C THR A 411 10.50 -0.89 -7.93
N ALA A 412 9.99 -1.26 -6.76
CA ALA A 412 8.56 -1.12 -6.44
C ALA A 412 8.27 0.23 -5.79
N ALA A 413 7.16 0.84 -6.17
CA ALA A 413 6.63 2.08 -5.62
C ALA A 413 5.10 2.09 -5.68
N SER A 414 4.46 3.13 -5.14
CA SER A 414 3.00 3.23 -5.17
C SER A 414 2.60 4.65 -5.52
N ALA A 415 1.58 4.83 -6.35
CA ALA A 415 1.08 6.13 -6.79
C ALA A 415 -0.28 6.44 -6.16
N ILE A 416 -0.49 7.68 -5.71
CA ILE A 416 -1.84 8.16 -5.33
C ILE A 416 -2.61 8.70 -6.51
N ASN A 417 -1.88 9.08 -7.56
CA ASN A 417 -2.43 9.68 -8.77
C ASN A 417 -1.47 9.40 -9.93
N TRP A 418 -2.01 9.13 -11.11
CA TRP A 418 -1.27 9.12 -12.37
C TRP A 418 -1.17 10.53 -12.96
N GLY A 419 -2.29 11.28 -12.99
CA GLY A 419 -2.35 12.66 -13.45
C GLY A 419 -2.17 12.86 -14.97
N ASN A 420 -2.22 14.11 -15.41
CA ASN A 420 -1.90 14.52 -16.78
C ASN A 420 -0.40 14.81 -16.91
N ASN A 421 0.17 14.63 -18.09
CA ASN A 421 1.55 15.04 -18.37
C ASN A 421 1.65 16.52 -18.73
N LEU A 422 2.68 17.19 -18.21
CA LEU A 422 3.01 18.56 -18.61
C LEU A 422 3.82 18.58 -19.90
N VAL A 423 3.85 19.76 -20.53
CA VAL A 423 4.48 19.99 -21.83
C VAL A 423 5.39 21.20 -21.75
N PRO A 424 6.68 21.03 -21.40
CA PRO A 424 7.60 22.16 -21.40
C PRO A 424 7.76 22.68 -22.83
N ALA A 425 7.32 23.91 -23.09
CA ALA A 425 7.42 24.58 -24.39
C ALA A 425 8.67 25.48 -24.49
N THR A 426 9.79 25.00 -23.96
CA THR A 426 11.08 25.71 -23.91
C THR A 426 12.21 24.71 -23.76
N SER A 427 13.42 25.12 -24.15
CA SER A 427 14.67 24.37 -23.91
C SER A 427 15.49 24.91 -22.74
N ASP A 428 14.97 25.91 -22.04
CA ASP A 428 15.62 26.50 -20.85
C ASP A 428 15.41 25.59 -19.64
N GLY A 429 16.49 24.95 -19.18
CA GLY A 429 16.45 24.00 -18.06
C GLY A 429 15.95 24.61 -16.75
N GLU A 430 16.17 25.91 -16.49
CA GLU A 430 15.63 26.56 -15.28
C GLU A 430 14.11 26.65 -15.34
N LYS A 431 13.56 27.02 -16.49
CA LYS A 431 12.11 27.11 -16.71
C LYS A 431 11.44 25.74 -16.71
N ILE A 432 12.11 24.72 -17.24
CA ILE A 432 11.63 23.33 -17.16
C ILE A 432 11.60 22.88 -15.69
N LYS A 433 12.68 23.13 -14.91
CA LYS A 433 12.73 22.82 -13.48
C LYS A 433 11.64 23.55 -12.69
N ASP A 434 11.38 24.82 -12.98
CA ASP A 434 10.29 25.58 -12.34
C ASP A 434 8.92 24.92 -12.60
N MET A 435 8.71 24.43 -13.83
CA MET A 435 7.48 23.74 -14.20
C MET A 435 7.35 22.37 -13.52
N ILE A 436 8.46 21.62 -13.36
CA ILE A 436 8.48 20.37 -12.59
C ILE A 436 8.18 20.63 -11.12
N ALA A 437 8.76 21.68 -10.53
CA ALA A 437 8.47 22.10 -9.17
C ALA A 437 7.00 22.48 -9.00
N TRP A 438 6.41 23.16 -9.99
CA TRP A 438 4.98 23.44 -10.02
C TRP A 438 4.14 22.17 -10.10
N ASP A 439 4.48 21.21 -10.98
CA ASP A 439 3.78 19.91 -11.07
C ASP A 439 3.83 19.16 -9.73
N ALA A 440 4.99 19.17 -9.08
CA ALA A 440 5.21 18.55 -7.79
C ALA A 440 4.34 19.17 -6.68
N VAL A 441 4.10 20.49 -6.73
CA VAL A 441 3.24 21.25 -5.81
C VAL A 441 1.77 21.07 -6.14
N GLU A 442 1.39 21.14 -7.42
CA GLU A 442 0.01 21.00 -7.88
C GLU A 442 -0.51 19.59 -7.60
N LYS A 443 0.23 18.57 -8.04
CA LYS A 443 -0.08 17.15 -7.79
C LYS A 443 0.29 16.71 -6.38
N SER A 444 0.91 17.58 -5.59
CA SER A 444 1.09 17.35 -4.15
C SER A 444 -0.24 17.09 -3.45
N GLN A 445 -1.40 17.49 -4.05
CA GLN A 445 -2.78 17.43 -3.54
C GLN A 445 -2.87 16.55 -2.30
N MET A 446 -2.52 17.20 -1.18
CA MET A 446 -2.07 16.62 0.06
C MET A 446 -2.88 15.37 0.34
N ALA A 447 -2.27 14.18 0.16
CA ALA A 447 -2.97 12.89 0.01
C ALA A 447 -3.96 12.49 1.12
N VAL A 448 -4.10 13.33 2.14
CA VAL A 448 -4.96 13.24 3.33
C VAL A 448 -5.25 14.63 3.95
N ALA A 449 -4.82 15.73 3.32
CA ALA A 449 -4.69 17.13 3.80
C ALA A 449 -3.98 17.36 5.16
N SER A 450 -3.95 16.34 6.00
CA SER A 450 -3.28 16.17 7.29
C SER A 450 -1.93 15.47 7.20
N GLY A 451 -1.58 14.96 6.02
CA GLY A 451 -0.32 14.26 5.76
C GLY A 451 0.87 15.20 5.73
N MET A 452 2.07 14.62 5.77
CA MET A 452 3.31 15.36 5.59
C MET A 452 3.37 15.94 4.18
N PRO A 453 3.83 17.19 4.00
CA PRO A 453 3.92 17.83 2.69
C PRO A 453 4.93 17.11 1.76
N CYS A 454 6.02 16.59 2.34
CA CYS A 454 7.09 15.91 1.62
C CYS A 454 6.82 14.40 1.44
N THR A 455 5.90 14.06 0.53
CA THR A 455 5.67 12.68 0.06
C THR A 455 6.72 12.24 -0.97
N TYR A 456 6.81 10.93 -1.21
CA TYR A 456 7.66 10.39 -2.26
C TYR A 456 7.09 10.74 -3.64
N ARG A 457 7.97 10.91 -4.64
CA ARG A 457 7.58 11.28 -6.01
C ARG A 457 8.46 10.59 -7.04
N VAL A 458 7.87 10.20 -8.15
CA VAL A 458 8.61 9.76 -9.34
C VAL A 458 8.28 10.70 -10.48
N PHE A 459 9.31 11.25 -11.11
CA PHE A 459 9.19 12.11 -12.28
C PHE A 459 9.59 11.31 -13.51
N LEU A 460 8.67 11.22 -14.48
CA LEU A 460 8.95 10.64 -15.79
C LEU A 460 9.31 11.78 -16.75
N LEU A 461 10.45 11.67 -17.44
CA LEU A 461 10.95 12.66 -18.38
C LEU A 461 11.19 12.00 -19.73
N THR A 462 10.66 12.56 -20.81
CA THR A 462 11.08 12.11 -22.15
C THR A 462 12.53 12.53 -22.43
N GLU A 463 13.23 11.80 -23.33
CA GLU A 463 14.64 12.04 -23.66
C GLU A 463 14.91 13.52 -23.99
N GLY A 464 14.04 14.16 -24.79
CA GLY A 464 14.20 15.57 -25.15
C GLY A 464 14.19 16.52 -23.96
N VAL A 465 13.29 16.30 -22.99
CA VAL A 465 13.19 17.13 -21.78
C VAL A 465 14.39 16.88 -20.87
N ALA A 466 14.77 15.62 -20.68
CA ALA A 466 15.93 15.25 -19.88
C ALA A 466 17.23 15.85 -20.44
N ARG A 467 17.41 15.83 -21.78
CA ARG A 467 18.55 16.47 -22.45
C ARG A 467 18.60 17.97 -22.18
N ASP A 468 17.47 18.67 -22.30
CA ASP A 468 17.44 20.12 -22.12
C ASP A 468 17.70 20.51 -20.66
N LEU A 469 17.20 19.72 -19.70
CA LEU A 469 17.54 19.83 -18.28
C LEU A 469 19.03 19.57 -18.01
N ALA A 470 19.63 18.58 -18.66
CA ALA A 470 21.03 18.20 -18.44
C ALA A 470 22.04 19.27 -18.87
N ARG A 471 21.64 20.21 -19.74
CA ARG A 471 22.46 21.39 -20.07
C ARG A 471 22.64 22.33 -18.88
N THR A 472 21.66 22.35 -17.97
CA THR A 472 21.68 23.16 -16.74
C THR A 472 22.14 22.34 -15.54
N TYR A 473 21.67 21.09 -15.41
CA TYR A 473 21.92 20.22 -14.27
C TYR A 473 22.78 19.02 -14.66
N SER A 474 24.01 18.99 -14.16
CA SER A 474 25.00 17.94 -14.46
C SER A 474 24.60 16.53 -14.00
N SER A 475 23.60 16.41 -13.12
CA SER A 475 23.10 15.12 -12.62
C SER A 475 21.64 15.24 -12.20
N LYS A 476 20.95 14.10 -12.16
CA LYS A 476 19.60 13.99 -11.57
C LYS A 476 19.57 14.45 -10.10
N ASP A 477 20.63 14.24 -9.33
CA ASP A 477 20.71 14.69 -7.94
C ASP A 477 20.79 16.24 -7.85
N ALA A 478 21.51 16.87 -8.78
CA ALA A 478 21.56 18.33 -8.88
C ALA A 478 20.20 18.91 -9.28
N LEU A 479 19.52 18.28 -10.24
CA LEU A 479 18.15 18.63 -10.61
C LEU A 479 17.20 18.46 -9.41
N CYS A 480 17.29 17.34 -8.70
CA CYS A 480 16.45 17.03 -7.54
C CYS A 480 16.56 18.13 -6.48
N ARG A 481 17.78 18.55 -6.12
CA ARG A 481 18.00 19.66 -5.17
C ARG A 481 17.38 20.97 -5.67
N ALA A 482 17.57 21.33 -6.94
CA ALA A 482 17.01 22.55 -7.50
C ALA A 482 15.46 22.54 -7.50
N VAL A 483 14.85 21.40 -7.82
CA VAL A 483 13.40 21.20 -7.74
C VAL A 483 12.94 21.28 -6.29
N GLU A 484 13.62 20.63 -5.34
CA GLU A 484 13.28 20.66 -3.90
C GLU A 484 13.32 22.07 -3.31
N GLU A 485 14.30 22.88 -3.70
CA GLU A 485 14.40 24.28 -3.29
C GLU A 485 13.23 25.12 -3.83
N THR A 486 12.80 24.85 -5.07
CA THR A 486 11.76 25.61 -5.76
C THR A 486 10.34 25.15 -5.40
N ALA A 487 10.15 23.85 -5.16
CA ALA A 487 8.85 23.21 -4.90
C ALA A 487 8.37 23.53 -3.48
N ARG A 488 7.74 24.70 -3.32
CA ARG A 488 7.28 25.20 -2.02
C ARG A 488 5.80 25.60 -2.06
N ILE A 489 5.13 25.38 -0.93
CA ILE A 489 3.70 25.64 -0.73
C ILE A 489 3.55 26.86 0.18
N PRO A 490 2.77 27.89 -0.20
CA PRO A 490 2.46 29.00 0.71
C PRO A 490 1.89 28.48 2.04
N LEU A 491 2.40 29.01 3.16
CA LEU A 491 2.04 28.55 4.50
C LEU A 491 0.52 28.61 4.74
N GLY A 492 -0.13 29.68 4.30
CA GLY A 492 -1.59 29.81 4.38
C GLY A 492 -2.36 28.75 3.59
N ALA A 493 -1.88 28.37 2.39
CA ALA A 493 -2.48 27.30 1.59
C ALA A 493 -2.32 25.94 2.28
N ARG A 494 -1.12 25.68 2.83
CA ARG A 494 -0.86 24.48 3.65
C ARG A 494 -1.75 24.43 4.89
N ALA A 495 -1.90 25.56 5.59
CA ALA A 495 -2.74 25.69 6.77
C ALA A 495 -4.22 25.47 6.46
N PHE A 496 -4.73 26.05 5.37
CA PHE A 496 -6.10 25.83 4.91
C PHE A 496 -6.38 24.36 4.63
N ALA A 497 -5.53 23.70 3.83
CA ALA A 497 -5.68 22.29 3.51
C ALA A 497 -5.67 21.43 4.78
N ASN A 498 -4.72 21.68 5.69
CA ASN A 498 -4.61 20.95 6.95
C ASN A 498 -5.76 21.21 7.92
N TYR A 499 -6.33 22.41 7.91
CA TYR A 499 -7.40 22.78 8.81
C TYR A 499 -8.70 22.08 8.39
N TRP A 500 -9.08 22.17 7.11
CA TRP A 500 -10.36 21.64 6.65
C TRP A 500 -10.33 20.18 6.19
N GLY A 501 -9.17 19.67 5.75
CA GLY A 501 -9.05 18.31 5.22
C GLY A 501 -8.41 17.33 6.19
N ASN A 502 -8.43 17.57 7.51
CA ASN A 502 -7.82 16.68 8.50
C ASN A 502 -8.85 15.83 9.28
N PRO A 503 -9.20 14.63 8.78
CA PRO A 503 -10.19 13.76 9.42
C PRO A 503 -9.67 13.05 10.68
N GLY A 504 -8.35 13.03 10.89
CA GLY A 504 -7.68 12.14 11.84
C GLY A 504 -7.40 12.73 13.22
N SER A 505 -7.54 14.04 13.40
CA SER A 505 -7.31 14.71 14.70
C SER A 505 -8.61 15.25 15.29
N ALA A 506 -8.57 15.57 16.59
CA ALA A 506 -9.63 16.26 17.34
C ALA A 506 -9.95 17.65 16.76
N PHE A 507 -10.54 17.70 15.56
CA PHE A 507 -10.94 18.94 14.93
C PHE A 507 -12.15 19.49 15.66
N ASP A 508 -11.96 20.65 16.29
CA ASP A 508 -13.00 21.42 16.94
C ASP A 508 -12.77 22.87 16.55
N PRO A 509 -13.55 23.42 15.61
CA PRO A 509 -13.36 24.80 15.13
C PRO A 509 -13.62 25.84 16.22
N ASN A 510 -14.33 25.47 17.31
CA ASN A 510 -14.52 26.36 18.47
C ASN A 510 -13.28 26.43 19.36
N ARG A 511 -12.39 25.43 19.28
CA ARG A 511 -11.18 25.34 20.09
C ARG A 511 -9.91 25.69 19.32
N TYR A 512 -9.85 25.33 18.05
CA TYR A 512 -8.68 25.51 17.19
C TYR A 512 -9.03 26.42 16.02
N SER A 513 -8.34 27.54 15.89
CA SER A 513 -8.47 28.43 14.73
C SER A 513 -7.49 28.06 13.63
N ILE A 514 -7.77 28.49 12.39
CA ILE A 514 -6.84 28.31 11.26
C ILE A 514 -5.44 28.88 11.56
N ARG A 515 -5.38 30.01 12.30
CA ARG A 515 -4.12 30.63 12.73
C ARG A 515 -3.32 29.75 13.70
N MET A 516 -3.98 28.93 14.52
CA MET A 516 -3.30 27.96 15.37
C MET A 516 -2.70 26.81 14.53
N HIS A 517 -3.39 26.38 13.47
CA HIS A 517 -2.87 25.39 12.53
C HIS A 517 -1.68 25.94 11.74
N GLU A 518 -1.75 27.18 11.30
CA GLU A 518 -0.67 27.91 10.65
C GLU A 518 0.59 27.91 11.50
N ARG A 519 0.50 28.37 12.77
CA ARG A 519 1.62 28.33 13.73
C ARG A 519 2.15 26.92 14.01
N ARG A 520 1.27 25.91 13.99
CA ARG A 520 1.67 24.51 14.18
C ARG A 520 2.47 24.00 12.99
N ILE A 521 2.03 24.31 11.77
CA ILE A 521 2.69 23.94 10.53
C ILE A 521 4.03 24.65 10.43
N ASP A 522 4.07 25.95 10.71
CA ASP A 522 5.29 26.75 10.78
C ASP A 522 6.36 26.05 11.64
N ARG A 523 6.01 25.74 12.89
CA ARG A 523 6.90 25.04 13.82
C ARG A 523 7.31 23.63 13.40
N ASN A 524 6.41 22.87 12.77
CA ASN A 524 6.58 21.42 12.58
C ASN A 524 7.02 21.02 11.17
N GLU A 525 6.79 21.86 10.17
CA GLU A 525 7.01 21.57 8.75
C GLU A 525 8.06 22.50 8.12
N GLY A 526 8.76 23.29 8.94
CA GLY A 526 9.90 24.12 8.50
C GLY A 526 9.47 25.26 7.58
N ALA A 527 8.42 26.00 7.97
CA ALA A 527 8.08 27.20 7.23
C ALA A 527 9.19 28.23 7.36
N ASN A 528 9.49 28.92 6.27
CA ASN A 528 10.48 29.98 6.22
C ASN A 528 10.05 31.02 5.19
N GLU A 529 10.50 32.26 5.34
CA GLU A 529 10.36 33.28 4.31
C GLU A 529 11.26 32.92 3.12
N THR A 530 10.67 32.74 1.94
CA THR A 530 11.38 32.41 0.70
C THR A 530 11.00 33.37 -0.41
N PRO A 531 11.78 33.48 -1.50
CA PRO A 531 11.30 34.10 -2.72
C PRO A 531 9.94 33.52 -3.13
N THR A 532 9.09 34.37 -3.69
CA THR A 532 7.81 33.93 -4.23
C THR A 532 8.04 32.87 -5.31
N PRO A 533 7.36 31.71 -5.24
CA PRO A 533 7.46 30.69 -6.29
C PRO A 533 7.16 31.29 -7.67
N PRO A 534 7.87 30.89 -8.75
CA PRO A 534 7.76 31.54 -10.05
C PRO A 534 6.33 31.64 -10.59
N TRP A 535 5.50 30.62 -10.36
CA TRP A 535 4.09 30.59 -10.77
C TRP A 535 3.16 31.49 -9.94
N LEU A 536 3.67 32.16 -8.89
CA LEU A 536 2.96 33.12 -8.05
C LEU A 536 3.52 34.55 -8.16
N GLU A 537 4.47 34.80 -9.07
CA GLU A 537 5.05 36.14 -9.29
C GLU A 537 3.99 37.21 -9.61
N TRP A 538 2.90 36.81 -10.28
CA TRP A 538 1.79 37.69 -10.64
C TRP A 538 1.09 38.34 -9.43
N THR A 539 1.31 37.81 -8.22
CA THR A 539 0.79 38.41 -6.99
C THR A 539 1.50 39.71 -6.60
N GLY A 540 2.63 40.05 -7.24
CA GLY A 540 3.45 41.22 -6.92
C GLY A 540 4.19 41.13 -5.57
N THR A 541 4.09 39.98 -4.90
CA THR A 541 4.77 39.73 -3.62
C THR A 541 6.19 39.27 -3.89
N ARG A 542 7.19 39.88 -3.24
CA ARG A 542 8.61 39.53 -3.44
C ARG A 542 9.02 38.23 -2.73
N SER A 543 8.52 38.04 -1.51
CA SER A 543 8.78 36.89 -0.65
C SER A 543 7.53 36.50 0.12
N MET A 544 7.40 35.23 0.47
CA MET A 544 6.27 34.71 1.26
C MET A 544 6.73 33.60 2.20
N GLU A 545 5.99 33.39 3.28
CA GLU A 545 6.20 32.23 4.13
C GLU A 545 5.73 30.96 3.42
N THR A 546 6.63 29.99 3.28
CA THR A 546 6.36 28.73 2.58
C THR A 546 6.93 27.53 3.31
N VAL A 547 6.28 26.38 3.13
CA VAL A 547 6.80 25.07 3.55
C VAL A 547 7.32 24.29 2.33
N PRO A 548 8.34 23.43 2.50
CA PRO A 548 8.82 22.56 1.42
C PRO A 548 7.74 21.54 1.03
N ALA A 549 7.55 21.31 -0.28
CA ALA A 549 6.68 20.27 -0.81
C ALA A 549 7.42 18.94 -1.01
N MET A 550 8.75 18.97 -1.06
CA MET A 550 9.62 17.83 -1.34
C MET A 550 10.71 17.73 -0.28
N ALA A 551 11.38 16.58 -0.19
CA ALA A 551 12.50 16.37 0.71
C ALA A 551 13.51 15.41 0.08
N GLU A 552 14.76 15.60 0.48
CA GLU A 552 15.89 14.79 0.03
C GLU A 552 15.63 13.29 0.22
N GLY A 553 16.06 12.50 -0.77
CA GLY A 553 15.95 11.04 -0.75
C GLY A 553 14.55 10.48 -1.03
N LYS A 554 13.57 11.34 -1.35
CA LYS A 554 12.18 10.91 -1.63
C LYS A 554 11.76 11.05 -3.09
N SER A 555 12.67 11.38 -3.99
CA SER A 555 12.35 11.66 -5.38
C SER A 555 13.17 10.79 -6.32
N ALA A 556 12.54 10.28 -7.38
CA ALA A 556 13.21 9.58 -8.47
C ALA A 556 12.94 10.29 -9.79
N PHE A 557 13.97 10.46 -10.63
CA PHE A 557 13.84 10.99 -11.99
C PHE A 557 14.19 9.89 -12.98
N LEU A 558 13.24 9.50 -13.82
CA LEU A 558 13.38 8.44 -14.81
C LEU A 558 13.32 9.06 -16.21
N VAL A 559 14.26 8.67 -17.07
CA VAL A 559 14.16 8.97 -18.50
C VAL A 559 13.38 7.84 -19.15
N THR A 560 12.22 8.13 -19.73
CA THR A 560 11.34 7.11 -20.32
C THR A 560 10.29 7.74 -21.25
N GLY A 561 9.59 6.91 -22.02
CA GLY A 561 8.47 7.28 -22.86
C GLY A 561 8.89 7.69 -24.28
N ASP A 562 7.95 8.28 -25.01
CA ASP A 562 8.17 8.68 -26.41
C ASP A 562 9.30 9.73 -26.54
N PRO A 563 10.45 9.39 -27.15
CA PRO A 563 11.59 10.30 -27.26
C PRO A 563 11.31 11.49 -28.20
N SER A 564 10.26 11.41 -29.01
CA SER A 564 9.84 12.46 -29.96
C SER A 564 8.97 13.54 -29.31
N ARG A 565 8.65 13.41 -28.02
CA ARG A 565 7.78 14.34 -27.30
C ARG A 565 8.55 15.08 -26.21
N ASN A 566 8.01 16.22 -25.84
CA ASN A 566 8.46 17.04 -24.72
C ASN A 566 7.48 16.86 -23.56
N LYS A 567 7.59 15.76 -22.80
CA LYS A 567 6.67 15.44 -21.71
C LYS A 567 7.40 15.25 -20.40
N GLU A 568 6.75 15.72 -19.35
CA GLU A 568 7.08 15.40 -17.97
C GLU A 568 5.82 14.97 -17.22
N LEU A 569 5.98 14.09 -16.24
CA LEU A 569 4.90 13.65 -15.36
C LEU A 569 5.42 13.40 -13.95
N CYS A 570 4.95 14.18 -12.98
CA CYS A 570 5.06 13.86 -11.56
C CYS A 570 4.01 12.83 -11.14
N ILE A 571 4.48 11.73 -10.55
CA ILE A 571 3.69 10.66 -9.95
C ILE A 571 3.91 10.70 -8.43
N PRO A 572 3.03 11.37 -7.67
CA PRO A 572 3.12 11.40 -6.22
C PRO A 572 2.77 10.03 -5.61
N GLY A 573 3.42 9.67 -4.52
CA GLY A 573 3.40 8.29 -4.09
C GLY A 573 4.10 7.94 -2.79
N GLY A 574 4.37 6.64 -2.67
CA GLY A 574 5.00 5.96 -1.53
C GLY A 574 6.47 5.69 -1.80
N GLY A 575 7.16 5.18 -0.78
CA GLY A 575 8.59 4.99 -0.89
C GLY A 575 8.99 3.88 -1.85
N PHE A 576 10.30 3.79 -2.06
CA PHE A 576 10.90 2.90 -3.05
C PHE A 576 11.45 1.64 -2.40
N ALA A 577 11.36 0.53 -3.12
CA ALA A 577 12.03 -0.71 -2.78
C ALA A 577 12.76 -1.24 -4.02
N THR A 578 14.06 -0.94 -4.13
CA THR A 578 14.91 -1.39 -5.24
C THR A 578 15.54 -2.73 -4.90
N ILE A 579 15.10 -3.78 -5.58
CA ILE A 579 15.53 -5.17 -5.38
C ILE A 579 16.35 -5.62 -6.59
N LYS A 580 17.55 -6.16 -6.34
CA LYS A 580 18.35 -6.81 -7.38
C LYS A 580 17.66 -8.09 -7.88
N ILE A 581 17.53 -8.22 -9.19
CA ILE A 581 17.00 -9.40 -9.85
C ILE A 581 18.10 -10.47 -9.85
N GLN A 582 17.83 -11.61 -9.23
CA GLN A 582 18.77 -12.73 -9.14
C GLN A 582 18.42 -13.75 -10.22
N LEU A 583 19.35 -13.94 -11.17
CA LEU A 583 19.20 -14.90 -12.26
C LEU A 583 19.77 -16.26 -11.86
N PRO A 584 19.18 -17.38 -12.34
CA PRO A 584 19.77 -18.70 -12.18
C PRO A 584 21.12 -18.80 -12.90
N LYS A 585 21.99 -19.69 -12.45
CA LYS A 585 23.32 -19.89 -13.09
C LYS A 585 23.23 -20.24 -14.57
N ALA A 586 22.21 -21.00 -14.96
CA ALA A 586 21.99 -21.45 -16.33
C ALA A 586 21.15 -20.47 -17.17
N TRP A 587 21.03 -19.20 -16.76
CA TRP A 587 20.16 -18.23 -17.43
C TRP A 587 20.37 -18.14 -18.95
N ASP A 588 21.61 -17.95 -19.42
CA ASP A 588 21.87 -17.79 -20.87
C ASP A 588 21.56 -19.07 -21.68
N GLU A 589 21.72 -20.25 -21.08
CA GLU A 589 21.35 -21.54 -21.69
C GLU A 589 19.83 -21.64 -21.84
N LEU A 590 19.09 -21.41 -20.76
CA LEU A 590 17.61 -21.41 -20.76
C LEU A 590 17.02 -20.37 -21.72
N MET A 591 17.65 -19.19 -21.80
CA MET A 591 17.23 -18.14 -22.72
C MET A 591 17.51 -18.53 -24.18
N SER A 592 18.65 -19.17 -24.47
CA SER A 592 18.97 -19.69 -25.80
C SER A 592 17.98 -20.76 -26.27
N GLU A 593 17.52 -21.65 -25.38
CA GLU A 593 16.48 -22.65 -25.70
C GLU A 593 15.16 -22.00 -26.13
N ARG A 594 14.89 -20.79 -25.63
CA ARG A 594 13.71 -19.98 -25.98
C ARG A 594 13.96 -19.00 -27.13
N GLY A 595 15.13 -19.07 -27.77
CA GLY A 595 15.48 -18.25 -28.93
C GLY A 595 15.94 -16.84 -28.60
N TYR A 596 16.31 -16.56 -27.34
CA TYR A 596 16.88 -15.29 -26.93
C TYR A 596 18.40 -15.28 -27.08
N GLU A 597 18.92 -14.11 -27.38
CA GLU A 597 20.35 -13.83 -27.37
C GLU A 597 20.91 -13.81 -25.93
N PRO A 598 22.21 -14.11 -25.70
CA PRO A 598 22.81 -14.08 -24.37
C PRO A 598 22.73 -12.69 -23.71
N LEU A 599 22.59 -12.65 -22.38
CA LEU A 599 22.39 -11.43 -21.59
C LEU A 599 23.48 -10.38 -21.83
N ALA A 600 24.72 -10.83 -22.09
CA ALA A 600 25.85 -9.96 -22.37
C ALA A 600 25.63 -9.03 -23.58
N LYS A 601 24.83 -9.44 -24.59
CA LYS A 601 24.50 -8.60 -25.76
C LYS A 601 23.59 -7.41 -25.41
N PHE A 602 22.91 -7.47 -24.27
CA PHE A 602 22.00 -6.42 -23.81
C PHE A 602 22.64 -5.47 -22.78
N ARG A 603 23.93 -5.65 -22.48
CA ARG A 603 24.68 -4.70 -21.65
C ARG A 603 24.98 -3.44 -22.44
N LEU A 604 24.76 -2.28 -21.82
CA LEU A 604 25.05 -1.00 -22.47
C LEU A 604 26.54 -0.71 -22.35
N LEU A 605 27.20 -0.50 -23.49
CA LEU A 605 28.62 -0.14 -23.54
C LEU A 605 28.90 1.13 -22.75
N ALA A 606 30.12 1.24 -22.20
CA ALA A 606 30.59 2.51 -21.68
C ALA A 606 30.60 3.55 -22.82
N LEU A 607 29.84 4.62 -22.64
CA LEU A 607 29.86 5.79 -23.53
C LEU A 607 31.11 6.61 -23.31
#